data_AF-A0A954TQ70-F1
#
_entry.id   AF-A0A954TQ70-F1
#
_cell.length_a   1.000
_cell.length_b   1.000
_cell.length_c   1.000
_cell.angle_alpha   90.00
_cell.angle_beta   90.00
_cell.angle_gamma   90.00
#
_symmetry.space_group_name_H-M   'P 1'
#
loop_
_entity.id
_entity.type
_entity.pdbx_description
1 polymer ?
#
loop_
_entity_poly.entity_id
_entity_poly.type
_entity_poly.pdbx_seq_one_letter_code
_entity_poly.pdbx_strand_id
1 'polypeptide(L)'
;MARITTLTALLLVVTACGCEKKTETATPDAPASTAGDASPSDATLVALQKADLVDGTEDHVISKCYVCSLGMDGKEEFAVDVHGYSAHLCSSTCRDHFQESSESVIADTKIPE
;
A
#
# COMPACT_ATOMS: atom_id res chain seq x y z
N MET A 1 11.39 44.05 3.93
CA MET A 1 10.08 44.73 4.04
C MET A 1 9.07 43.62 4.31
N ALA A 2 8.72 43.37 5.58
CA ALA A 2 7.51 43.88 6.25
C ALA A 2 6.25 43.16 5.69
N ARG A 3 5.34 42.47 6.40
CA ARG A 3 4.89 42.47 7.81
C ARG A 3 4.04 41.17 8.06
N ILE A 4 4.18 40.45 9.19
CA ILE A 4 3.38 40.52 10.45
C ILE A 4 2.12 39.61 10.49
N THR A 5 2.22 38.59 11.35
CA THR A 5 1.27 37.95 12.31
C THR A 5 -0.25 37.97 12.11
N THR A 6 -0.87 36.82 12.41
CA THR A 6 -2.01 36.62 13.36
C THR A 6 -2.15 35.11 13.61
N LEU A 7 -1.65 34.53 14.70
CA LEU A 7 -2.35 34.24 15.96
C LEU A 7 -3.89 34.35 15.93
N THR A 8 -4.59 33.22 16.03
CA THR A 8 -5.88 33.15 16.73
C THR A 8 -6.06 31.74 17.30
N ALA A 9 -6.18 31.68 18.62
CA ALA A 9 -6.52 30.53 19.45
C ALA A 9 -8.04 30.32 19.51
N LEU A 10 -8.50 29.35 20.34
CA LEU A 10 -9.88 28.95 20.71
C LEU A 10 -10.54 27.95 19.74
N LEU A 11 -11.29 26.91 20.14
CA LEU A 11 -11.98 26.53 21.39
C LEU A 11 -12.38 25.04 21.22
N LEU A 12 -11.89 24.10 22.04
CA LEU A 12 -12.63 23.41 23.11
C LEU A 12 -14.09 22.98 22.78
N VAL A 13 -14.30 21.69 22.46
CA VAL A 13 -15.53 20.95 22.81
C VAL A 13 -15.14 19.54 23.27
N VAL A 14 -15.40 19.30 24.55
CA VAL A 14 -15.42 17.99 25.21
C VAL A 14 -16.85 17.45 25.07
N THR A 15 -16.97 16.11 25.15
CA THR A 15 -18.14 15.33 25.63
C THR A 15 -18.99 14.66 24.55
N ALA A 16 -18.84 13.34 24.41
CA ALA A 16 -19.82 12.39 24.94
C ALA A 16 -19.28 10.94 24.85
N CYS A 17 -19.28 10.25 25.99
CA CYS A 17 -19.15 8.81 26.08
C CYS A 17 -20.25 8.11 25.29
N GLY A 18 -19.87 7.20 24.39
CA GLY A 18 -20.74 6.21 23.78
C GLY A 18 -20.12 4.83 23.89
N CYS A 19 -20.03 4.29 25.11
CA CYS A 19 -19.76 2.87 25.33
C CYS A 19 -21.04 2.08 25.07
N GLU A 20 -21.29 1.71 23.83
CA GLU A 20 -22.31 0.71 23.49
C GLU A 20 -21.64 -0.65 23.42
N LYS A 21 -21.68 -1.36 24.56
CA LYS A 21 -21.36 -2.78 24.65
C LYS A 21 -22.39 -3.57 23.87
N LYS A 22 -22.04 -4.01 22.66
CA LYS A 22 -22.68 -5.17 22.02
C LYS A 22 -21.78 -6.39 22.23
N THR A 23 -22.03 -7.09 23.33
CA THR A 23 -21.61 -8.47 23.52
C THR A 23 -22.61 -9.35 22.79
N GLU A 24 -22.19 -9.97 21.69
CA GLU A 24 -22.84 -11.20 21.22
C GLU A 24 -21.79 -12.10 20.56
N THR A 25 -21.51 -13.19 21.29
CA THR A 25 -21.29 -14.56 20.80
C THR A 25 -20.06 -14.85 19.93
N ALA A 26 -19.17 -15.62 20.56
CA ALA A 26 -18.09 -16.37 19.95
C ALA A 26 -18.58 -17.33 18.85
N THR A 27 -17.87 -17.29 17.71
CA THR A 27 -17.63 -18.43 16.84
C THR A 27 -16.11 -18.49 16.61
N PRO A 28 -15.46 -19.67 16.69
CA PRO A 28 -14.01 -19.79 16.64
C PRO A 28 -13.46 -19.77 15.20
N ASP A 29 -12.21 -19.32 15.10
CA ASP A 29 -11.30 -19.38 13.95
C ASP A 29 -11.69 -18.62 12.67
N ALA A 30 -11.29 -17.35 12.64
CA ALA A 30 -10.72 -16.75 11.44
C ALA A 30 -9.36 -16.16 11.85
N PRO A 31 -8.26 -16.41 11.11
CA PRO A 31 -6.99 -15.78 11.43
C PRO A 31 -7.21 -14.27 11.30
N ALA A 32 -7.12 -13.58 12.43
CA ALA A 32 -6.99 -12.16 12.47
C ALA A 32 -5.67 -11.83 11.74
N SER A 33 -5.80 -11.46 10.46
CA SER A 33 -4.74 -10.81 9.70
C SER A 33 -4.29 -9.62 10.53
N THR A 34 -3.17 -9.84 11.21
CA THR A 34 -2.46 -8.82 11.96
C THR A 34 -1.70 -8.03 10.90
N ALA A 35 -2.41 -7.15 10.18
CA ALA A 35 -1.80 -6.13 9.35
C ALA A 35 -1.23 -5.05 10.29
N GLY A 36 -0.18 -5.43 11.01
CA GLY A 36 0.61 -4.55 11.85
C GLY A 36 2.03 -4.59 11.33
N ASP A 37 2.42 -3.52 10.63
CA ASP A 37 3.80 -3.05 10.46
C ASP A 37 4.87 -4.17 10.43
N ALA A 38 4.65 -5.17 9.58
CA ALA A 38 5.65 -6.19 9.35
C ALA A 38 6.62 -5.60 8.34
N SER A 39 7.84 -5.32 8.78
CA SER A 39 8.93 -4.97 7.88
C SER A 39 8.96 -5.97 6.72
N PRO A 40 9.12 -5.52 5.46
CA PRO A 40 9.19 -6.41 4.33
C PRO A 40 10.27 -7.45 4.52
N SER A 41 10.02 -8.66 4.03
CA SER A 41 11.05 -9.69 3.98
C SER A 41 12.13 -9.32 2.95
N ASP A 42 13.35 -9.82 3.13
CA ASP A 42 14.43 -9.65 2.15
C ASP A 42 14.01 -10.14 0.75
N ALA A 43 13.23 -11.23 0.69
CA ALA A 43 12.71 -11.76 -0.57
C ALA A 43 11.75 -10.78 -1.26
N THR A 44 10.89 -10.10 -0.49
CA THR A 44 10.00 -9.05 -1.00
C THR A 44 10.80 -7.89 -1.59
N LEU A 45 11.83 -7.42 -0.88
CA LEU A 45 12.67 -6.32 -1.34
C LEU A 45 13.46 -6.68 -2.61
N VAL A 46 14.02 -7.90 -2.67
CA VAL A 46 14.69 -8.40 -3.89
C VAL A 46 13.73 -8.50 -5.05
N ALA A 47 12.49 -8.95 -4.83
CA ALA A 47 11.48 -9.01 -5.87
C ALA A 47 11.11 -7.61 -6.39
N LEU A 48 10.93 -6.63 -5.49
CA LEU A 48 10.64 -5.24 -5.88
C LEU A 48 11.79 -4.62 -6.67
N GLN A 49 13.02 -4.77 -6.21
CA GLN A 49 14.20 -4.29 -6.94
C GLN A 49 14.33 -4.92 -8.34
N LYS A 50 14.09 -6.23 -8.45
CA LYS A 50 14.12 -6.90 -9.76
C LYS A 50 13.03 -6.41 -10.69
N ALA A 51 11.81 -6.17 -10.18
CA ALA A 51 10.70 -5.68 -10.99
C ALA A 51 10.92 -4.23 -11.43
N ASP A 52 11.54 -3.40 -10.60
CA ASP A 52 12.02 -2.05 -10.96
C ASP A 52 12.92 -2.13 -12.19
N LEU A 53 13.95 -2.97 -12.13
CA LEU A 53 14.90 -3.17 -13.23
C LEU A 53 14.29 -3.71 -14.54
N VAL A 54 13.06 -4.25 -14.53
CA VAL A 54 12.40 -4.74 -15.76
C VAL A 54 12.13 -3.62 -16.75
N ASP A 55 11.94 -2.38 -16.29
CA ASP A 55 11.78 -1.24 -17.19
C ASP A 55 13.11 -0.62 -17.66
N GLY A 56 14.22 -1.11 -17.12
CA GLY A 56 15.58 -0.70 -17.48
C GLY A 56 16.13 0.43 -16.61
N THR A 57 15.40 0.88 -15.59
CA THR A 57 15.84 1.87 -14.61
C THR A 57 15.76 1.32 -13.18
N GLU A 58 16.56 1.89 -12.27
CA GLU A 58 16.47 1.62 -10.82
C GLU A 58 16.11 2.93 -10.13
N ASP A 59 14.84 3.29 -10.18
CA ASP A 59 14.30 4.55 -9.64
C ASP A 59 13.16 4.34 -8.63
N HIS A 60 12.93 3.08 -8.25
CA HIS A 60 11.85 2.62 -7.38
C HIS A 60 10.45 2.85 -7.96
N VAL A 61 10.33 2.95 -9.27
CA VAL A 61 9.06 3.04 -10.00
C VAL A 61 8.89 1.81 -10.87
N ILE A 62 8.09 0.85 -10.41
CA ILE A 62 7.80 -0.33 -11.22
C ILE A 62 6.73 0.03 -12.26
N SER A 63 7.16 0.34 -13.47
CA SER A 63 6.30 0.75 -14.58
C SER A 63 5.44 -0.38 -15.16
N LYS A 64 5.77 -1.65 -14.86
CA LYS A 64 5.04 -2.83 -15.34
C LYS A 64 4.05 -3.36 -14.28
N CYS A 65 2.85 -3.71 -14.71
CA CYS A 65 1.76 -4.13 -13.82
C CYS A 65 2.06 -5.49 -13.14
N TYR A 66 2.24 -5.48 -11.82
CA TYR A 66 2.47 -6.67 -11.00
C TYR A 66 1.38 -7.74 -11.14
N VAL A 67 0.11 -7.32 -11.09
CA VAL A 67 -1.04 -8.26 -11.20
C VAL A 67 -1.09 -8.96 -12.56
N CYS A 68 -0.56 -8.33 -13.61
CA CYS A 68 -0.45 -8.94 -14.94
C CYS A 68 0.90 -9.62 -15.16
N SER A 69 1.58 -10.01 -14.08
CA SER A 69 2.90 -10.65 -14.10
C SER A 69 3.94 -9.84 -14.89
N LEU A 70 3.90 -8.51 -14.73
CA LEU A 70 4.78 -7.54 -15.40
C LEU A 70 4.66 -7.54 -16.95
N GLY A 71 3.64 -8.19 -17.51
CA GLY A 71 3.43 -8.29 -18.96
C GLY A 71 2.69 -7.11 -19.60
N MET A 72 2.15 -6.21 -18.79
CA MET A 72 1.41 -5.02 -19.25
C MET A 72 2.01 -3.75 -18.66
N ASP A 73 1.96 -2.66 -19.42
CA ASP A 73 2.30 -1.34 -18.91
C ASP A 73 1.30 -0.88 -17.85
N GLY A 74 1.83 -0.45 -16.71
CA GLY A 74 1.10 0.23 -15.67
C GLY A 74 0.82 1.68 -16.04
N LYS A 75 -0.01 2.34 -15.24
CA LYS A 75 -0.28 3.76 -15.35
C LYS A 75 -0.14 4.44 -14.00
N GLU A 76 0.41 5.64 -14.01
CA GLU A 76 0.59 6.48 -12.81
C GLU A 76 -0.75 6.79 -12.12
N GLU A 77 -1.86 6.91 -12.87
CA GLU A 77 -3.22 7.09 -12.30
C GLU A 77 -3.68 5.91 -11.41
N PHE A 78 -3.00 4.77 -11.50
CA PHE A 78 -3.27 3.55 -10.73
C PHE A 78 -2.06 3.13 -9.87
N ALA A 79 -1.18 4.07 -9.52
CA ALA A 79 -0.02 3.80 -8.68
C ALA A 79 -0.40 3.37 -7.26
N VAL A 80 0.42 2.49 -6.67
CA VAL A 80 0.34 2.04 -5.27
C VAL A 80 1.74 2.05 -4.67
N ASP A 81 1.90 2.75 -3.56
CA ASP A 81 3.15 2.71 -2.81
C ASP A 81 3.21 1.46 -1.92
N VAL A 82 4.30 0.70 -2.05
CA VAL A 82 4.54 -0.52 -1.28
C VAL A 82 6.03 -0.62 -0.95
N HIS A 83 6.37 -0.72 0.35
CA HIS A 83 7.76 -0.86 0.82
C HIS A 83 8.78 0.14 0.24
N GLY A 84 8.34 1.36 -0.06
CA GLY A 84 9.20 2.41 -0.64
C GLY A 84 9.33 2.39 -2.17
N TYR A 85 8.56 1.53 -2.84
CA TYR A 85 8.42 1.48 -4.29
C TYR A 85 7.04 1.99 -4.72
N SER A 86 6.96 2.63 -5.89
CA SER A 86 5.70 2.97 -6.53
C SER A 86 5.40 1.95 -7.63
N ALA A 87 4.44 1.07 -7.38
CA ALA A 87 4.00 0.08 -8.36
C ALA A 87 2.89 0.66 -9.24
N HIS A 88 3.10 0.72 -10.56
CA HIS A 88 2.09 1.19 -11.52
C HIS A 88 1.23 0.02 -12.04
N LEU A 89 -0.09 0.10 -11.87
CA LEU A 89 -1.01 -0.95 -12.31
C LEU A 89 -1.74 -0.56 -13.60
N CYS A 90 -2.14 -1.53 -14.42
CA CYS A 90 -2.70 -1.27 -15.75
C CYS A 90 -4.18 -0.82 -15.73
N SER A 91 -4.89 -1.08 -14.63
CA SER A 91 -6.30 -0.76 -14.43
C SER A 91 -6.64 -0.57 -12.95
N SER A 92 -7.77 0.07 -12.67
CA SER A 92 -8.29 0.22 -11.31
C SER A 92 -8.48 -1.12 -10.60
N THR A 93 -8.95 -2.15 -11.32
CA THR A 93 -9.14 -3.49 -10.74
C THR A 93 -7.80 -4.13 -10.33
N CYS A 94 -6.75 -3.94 -11.12
CA CYS A 94 -5.41 -4.41 -10.76
C CYS A 94 -4.85 -3.66 -9.56
N ARG A 95 -5.05 -2.33 -9.50
CA ARG A 95 -4.68 -1.52 -8.33
C ARG A 95 -5.38 -2.02 -7.06
N ASP A 96 -6.70 -2.21 -7.12
CA ASP A 96 -7.48 -2.62 -5.95
C ASP A 96 -7.06 -4.02 -5.47
N HIS A 97 -6.84 -4.97 -6.40
CA HIS A 97 -6.32 -6.29 -6.05
C HIS A 97 -4.91 -6.24 -5.45
N PHE A 98 -4.03 -5.40 -6.00
CA PHE A 98 -2.67 -5.24 -5.49
C PHE A 98 -2.66 -4.60 -4.10
N GLN A 99 -3.49 -3.60 -3.83
CA GLN A 99 -3.61 -2.99 -2.50
C GLN A 99 -4.10 -3.97 -1.44
N GLU A 100 -5.03 -4.86 -1.82
CA GLU A 100 -5.57 -5.86 -0.89
C GLU A 100 -4.58 -6.99 -0.58
N SER A 101 -3.68 -7.32 -1.51
CA SER A 101 -2.87 -8.54 -1.45
C SER A 101 -1.44 -8.37 -1.96
N SER A 102 -0.83 -7.20 -1.72
CA SER A 102 0.50 -6.84 -2.26
C SER A 102 1.56 -7.89 -1.98
N GLU A 103 1.68 -8.37 -0.73
CA GLU A 103 2.67 -9.38 -0.34
C GLU A 103 2.56 -10.66 -1.16
N SER A 104 1.33 -11.18 -1.28
CA SER A 104 1.05 -12.40 -2.04
C SER A 104 1.32 -12.20 -3.52
N VAL A 105 0.88 -11.08 -4.10
CA VAL A 105 1.11 -10.78 -5.52
C VAL A 105 2.60 -10.64 -5.82
N ILE A 106 3.37 -9.97 -4.96
CA ILE A 106 4.82 -9.82 -5.12
C ILE A 106 5.49 -11.20 -5.03
N ALA A 107 5.11 -12.02 -4.07
CA ALA A 107 5.68 -13.36 -3.88
C ALA A 107 5.37 -14.32 -5.04
N ASP A 108 4.16 -14.25 -5.60
CA ASP A 108 3.71 -15.15 -6.68
C ASP A 108 4.17 -14.70 -8.08
N THR A 109 4.55 -13.43 -8.23
CA THR A 109 4.94 -12.88 -9.54
C THR A 109 6.29 -13.43 -9.98
N LYS A 110 6.29 -14.14 -11.12
CA LYS A 110 7.52 -14.57 -11.77
C LYS A 110 8.14 -13.41 -12.54
N ILE A 111 9.22 -12.85 -12.00
CA ILE A 111 9.96 -11.75 -12.63
C ILE A 111 10.91 -12.34 -13.68
N PRO A 112 10.95 -11.79 -14.92
CA PRO A 112 11.92 -12.21 -15.93
C PRO A 112 13.37 -11.90 -15.50
N GLU A 113 14.31 -12.75 -15.91
CA GLU A 113 15.77 -12.58 -15.69
C GLU A 113 16.45 -11.81 -16.80
#